data_AF-A0A972BMC7-F1
#
_entry.id   AF-A0A972BMC7-F1
#
_cell.length_a   1.000
_cell.length_b   1.000
_cell.length_c   1.000
_cell.angle_alpha   90.00
_cell.angle_beta   90.00
_cell.angle_gamma   90.00
#
_symmetry.space_group_name_H-M   'P 1'
#
loop_
_entity.id
_entity.type
_entity.pdbx_description
1 polymer ?
#
loop_
_entity_poly.entity_id
_entity_poly.type
_entity_poly.pdbx_seq_one_letter_code
_entity_poly.pdbx_strand_id
1 'polypeptide(L)'
;MEADQNKSLELFTNAIEYDDTNYCYYYGMSNTLINLERLDEAELSANKALGLLEEHKDSQGGKLALANTNNLLGVIYQRKGDMDKEKEYYRQALEFNPNNKEARGNLDKLQ
;
A
#
# COMPACT_ATOMS: atom_id res chain seq x y z
N MET A 1 -20.98 -1.28 2.97
CA MET A 1 -19.69 -0.55 3.06
C MET A 1 -18.81 -1.14 4.15
N GLU A 2 -19.08 -0.94 5.44
CA GLU A 2 -18.22 -1.51 6.51
C GLU A 2 -18.32 -3.05 6.62
N ALA A 3 -19.52 -3.61 6.49
CA ALA A 3 -19.72 -5.06 6.49
C ALA A 3 -18.95 -5.76 5.34
N ASP A 4 -18.88 -5.12 4.17
CA ASP A 4 -18.17 -5.65 3.01
C ASP A 4 -16.64 -5.56 3.20
N GLN A 5 -16.16 -4.50 3.87
CA GLN A 5 -14.75 -4.32 4.21
C GLN A 5 -14.28 -5.35 5.25
N ASN A 6 -15.07 -5.62 6.28
CA ASN A 6 -14.74 -6.66 7.27
C ASN A 6 -14.70 -8.06 6.65
N LYS A 7 -15.62 -8.35 5.70
CA LYS A 7 -15.56 -9.61 4.93
C LYS A 7 -14.32 -9.68 4.04
N SER A 8 -13.94 -8.58 3.40
CA SER A 8 -12.70 -8.49 2.62
C SER A 8 -11.48 -8.78 3.48
N LEU A 9 -11.44 -8.23 4.69
CA LEU A 9 -10.35 -8.47 5.65
C LEU A 9 -10.27 -9.95 6.04
N GLU A 10 -11.40 -10.59 6.36
CA GLU A 10 -11.46 -12.03 6.67
C GLU A 10 -10.92 -12.90 5.52
N LEU A 11 -11.29 -12.58 4.28
CA LEU A 11 -10.80 -13.30 3.10
C LEU A 11 -9.29 -13.18 2.95
N PHE A 12 -8.71 -11.99 3.16
CA PHE A 12 -7.26 -11.83 3.11
C PHE A 12 -6.55 -12.54 4.24
N THR A 13 -7.09 -12.51 5.46
CA THR A 13 -6.53 -13.26 6.60
C THR A 13 -6.47 -14.76 6.30
N ASN A 14 -7.58 -15.34 5.83
CA ASN A 14 -7.64 -16.76 5.47
C ASN A 14 -6.67 -17.11 4.32
N ALA A 15 -6.52 -16.20 3.33
CA ALA A 15 -5.57 -16.39 2.23
C ALA A 15 -4.12 -16.38 2.72
N ILE A 16 -3.79 -15.48 3.66
CA ILE A 16 -2.46 -15.35 4.28
C ILE A 16 -2.12 -16.57 5.14
N GLU A 17 -3.11 -17.15 5.84
CA GLU A 17 -2.91 -18.40 6.59
C GLU A 17 -2.51 -19.58 5.69
N TYR A 18 -2.96 -19.57 4.42
CA TYR A 18 -2.62 -20.59 3.44
C TYR A 18 -1.32 -20.29 2.69
N ASP A 19 -1.11 -19.03 2.32
CA ASP A 19 0.07 -18.54 1.59
C ASP A 19 0.42 -17.11 2.02
N ASP A 20 1.49 -17.00 2.81
CA ASP A 20 1.99 -15.74 3.38
C ASP A 20 3.06 -15.06 2.49
N THR A 21 3.28 -15.59 1.29
CA THR A 21 4.31 -15.10 0.36
C THR A 21 3.74 -14.24 -0.76
N ASN A 22 2.43 -14.27 -0.96
CA ASN A 22 1.78 -13.47 -1.98
C ASN A 22 1.51 -12.03 -1.50
N TYR A 23 2.31 -11.08 -2.01
CA TYR A 23 2.20 -9.66 -1.67
C TYR A 23 0.81 -9.06 -1.96
N CYS A 24 0.05 -9.61 -2.92
CA CYS A 24 -1.28 -9.10 -3.27
C CYS A 24 -2.26 -9.17 -2.10
N TYR A 25 -2.15 -10.19 -1.25
CA TYR A 25 -3.03 -10.33 -0.08
C TYR A 25 -2.77 -9.23 0.93
N TYR A 26 -1.50 -8.94 1.22
CA TYR A 26 -1.10 -7.85 2.10
C TYR A 26 -1.43 -6.47 1.54
N TYR A 27 -1.28 -6.29 0.23
CA TYR A 27 -1.69 -5.06 -0.47
C TYR A 27 -3.21 -4.83 -0.33
N GLY A 28 -4.01 -5.85 -0.63
CA GLY A 28 -5.48 -5.78 -0.52
C GLY A 28 -5.95 -5.59 0.92
N MET A 29 -5.30 -6.25 1.87
CA MET A 29 -5.53 -6.09 3.30
C MET A 29 -5.23 -4.66 3.75
N SER A 30 -4.07 -4.11 3.36
CA SER A 30 -3.70 -2.73 3.67
C SER A 30 -4.73 -1.73 3.16
N ASN A 31 -5.13 -1.84 1.89
CA ASN A 31 -6.14 -0.96 1.31
C ASN A 31 -7.51 -1.08 2.02
N THR A 32 -7.88 -2.28 2.45
CA THR A 32 -9.10 -2.51 3.24
C THR A 32 -9.00 -1.83 4.61
N LEU A 33 -7.86 -1.97 5.29
CA LEU A 33 -7.60 -1.39 6.62
C LEU A 33 -7.54 0.15 6.59
N ILE A 34 -7.02 0.75 5.51
CA ILE A 34 -7.11 2.21 5.28
C ILE A 34 -8.57 2.65 5.31
N ASN A 35 -9.46 1.95 4.60
CA ASN A 35 -10.88 2.32 4.55
C ASN A 35 -11.61 2.12 5.89
N LEU A 36 -11.06 1.28 6.77
CA LEU A 36 -11.54 1.08 8.15
C LEU A 36 -10.89 2.03 9.16
N GLU A 37 -10.05 2.97 8.72
CA GLU A 37 -9.25 3.86 9.59
C GLU A 37 -8.32 3.11 10.57
N ARG A 38 -7.99 1.85 10.28
CA ARG A 38 -7.06 1.01 11.06
C ARG A 38 -5.63 1.21 10.55
N LEU A 39 -5.14 2.44 10.68
CA LEU A 39 -3.95 2.92 9.98
C LEU A 39 -2.64 2.22 10.40
N ASP A 40 -2.52 1.77 11.65
CA ASP A 40 -1.34 1.03 12.12
C ASP A 40 -1.26 -0.37 11.50
N GLU A 41 -2.39 -1.05 11.41
CA GLU A 41 -2.45 -2.38 10.77
C GLU A 41 -2.31 -2.27 9.25
N ALA A 42 -2.84 -1.20 8.65
CA ALA A 42 -2.65 -0.90 7.24
C ALA A 42 -1.17 -0.71 6.90
N GLU A 43 -0.43 0.00 7.75
CA GLU A 43 1.01 0.20 7.61
C GLU A 43 1.78 -1.12 7.70
N LEU A 44 1.49 -1.95 8.71
CA LEU A 44 2.12 -3.25 8.87
C LEU A 44 1.91 -4.14 7.63
N SER A 45 0.67 -4.13 7.10
CA SER A 45 0.31 -4.89 5.90
C SER A 45 1.03 -4.37 4.65
N ALA A 46 1.07 -3.05 4.44
CA ALA A 46 1.79 -2.47 3.31
C ALA A 46 3.30 -2.74 3.36
N ASN A 47 3.92 -2.63 4.54
CA ASN A 47 5.34 -2.93 4.71
C ASN A 47 5.65 -4.41 4.47
N LYS A 48 4.77 -5.33 4.89
CA LYS A 48 4.91 -6.74 4.56
C LYS A 48 4.81 -6.99 3.04
N ALA A 49 3.90 -6.31 2.35
CA ALA A 49 3.82 -6.35 0.88
C ALA A 49 5.11 -5.84 0.21
N LEU A 50 5.68 -4.73 0.69
CA LEU A 50 6.97 -4.22 0.18
C LEU A 50 8.10 -5.23 0.34
N GLY A 51 8.19 -5.88 1.51
CA GLY A 51 9.23 -6.87 1.77
C GLY A 51 9.18 -8.06 0.81
N LEU A 52 7.97 -8.52 0.46
CA LEU A 52 7.76 -9.59 -0.51
C LEU A 52 8.04 -9.15 -1.96
N LEU A 53 7.81 -7.87 -2.26
CA LEU A 53 8.07 -7.31 -3.59
C LEU A 53 9.56 -7.15 -3.92
N GLU A 54 10.44 -7.22 -2.92
CA GLU A 54 11.89 -7.13 -3.11
C GLU A 54 12.41 -8.21 -4.09
N GLU A 55 11.82 -9.41 -4.07
CA GLU A 55 12.15 -10.51 -4.98
C GLU A 55 11.78 -10.23 -6.45
N HIS A 56 10.89 -9.26 -6.67
CA HIS A 56 10.33 -8.93 -7.98
C HIS A 56 10.69 -7.53 -8.46
N LYS A 57 11.52 -6.78 -7.73
CA LYS A 57 11.82 -5.35 -7.96
C LYS A 57 12.37 -5.02 -9.35
N ASP A 58 13.00 -5.98 -10.01
CA ASP A 58 13.59 -5.77 -11.34
C ASP A 58 12.58 -6.03 -12.48
N SER A 59 11.50 -6.74 -12.19
CA SER A 59 10.43 -7.01 -13.14
C SER A 59 9.54 -5.78 -13.32
N GLN A 60 8.99 -5.60 -14.53
CA GLN A 60 8.05 -4.50 -14.79
C GLN A 60 6.80 -4.60 -13.90
N GLY A 61 6.28 -5.81 -13.69
CA GLY A 61 5.15 -6.05 -12.79
C GLY A 61 5.47 -5.68 -11.33
N GLY A 62 6.65 -6.09 -10.85
CA GLY A 62 7.11 -5.76 -9.49
C GLY A 62 7.33 -4.27 -9.28
N LYS A 63 7.89 -3.54 -10.25
CA LYS A 63 8.02 -2.07 -10.18
C LYS A 63 6.66 -1.38 -10.09
N LEU A 64 5.67 -1.83 -10.87
CA LEU A 64 4.31 -1.30 -10.77
C LEU A 64 3.68 -1.59 -9.40
N ALA A 65 3.88 -2.79 -8.87
CA ALA A 65 3.40 -3.16 -7.55
C ALA A 65 4.11 -2.36 -6.44
N LEU A 66 5.43 -2.17 -6.51
CA LEU A 66 6.20 -1.31 -5.61
C LEU A 66 5.68 0.13 -5.65
N ALA A 67 5.42 0.67 -6.84
CA ALA A 67 4.85 2.00 -6.98
C ALA A 67 3.47 2.12 -6.30
N ASN A 68 2.59 1.14 -6.50
CA ASN A 68 1.26 1.14 -5.92
C ASN A 68 1.29 0.96 -4.38
N THR A 69 2.17 0.11 -3.86
CA THR A 69 2.32 -0.11 -2.41
C THR A 69 2.91 1.14 -1.73
N ASN A 70 3.88 1.81 -2.35
CA ASN A 70 4.39 3.09 -1.85
C ASN A 70 3.31 4.18 -1.88
N ASN A 71 2.46 4.22 -2.91
CA ASN A 71 1.30 5.12 -2.93
C ASN A 71 0.34 4.86 -1.76
N LEU A 72 0.08 3.59 -1.41
CA LEU A 72 -0.73 3.25 -0.23
C LEU A 72 -0.10 3.76 1.07
N LEU A 73 1.22 3.60 1.25
CA LEU A 73 1.92 4.13 2.43
C LEU A 73 1.83 5.66 2.49
N GLY A 74 1.92 6.35 1.35
CA GLY A 74 1.67 7.78 1.27
C GLY A 74 0.28 8.14 1.79
N VAL A 75 -0.77 7.42 1.36
CA VAL A 75 -2.15 7.62 1.85
C VAL A 75 -2.27 7.31 3.35
N ILE A 76 -1.60 6.28 3.85
CA ILE A 76 -1.60 5.94 5.28
C ILE A 76 -1.00 7.09 6.09
N TYR A 77 0.17 7.59 5.69
CA TYR A 77 0.85 8.65 6.41
C TYR A 77 0.16 10.01 6.28
N GLN A 78 -0.50 10.27 5.15
CA GLN A 78 -1.44 11.38 5.00
C GLN A 78 -2.53 11.34 6.07
N ARG A 79 -3.20 10.18 6.25
CA ARG A 79 -4.26 10.03 7.25
C ARG A 79 -3.74 10.07 8.69
N LYS A 80 -2.49 9.65 8.92
CA LYS A 80 -1.80 9.80 10.21
C LYS A 80 -1.34 11.25 10.49
N GLY A 81 -1.34 12.12 9.48
CA GLY A 81 -0.85 13.51 9.60
C GLY A 81 0.67 13.64 9.61
N ASP A 82 1.41 12.59 9.23
CA ASP A 82 2.87 12.63 9.10
C ASP A 82 3.24 13.05 7.67
N MET A 83 3.30 14.37 7.47
CA MET A 83 3.53 14.96 6.15
C MET A 83 4.91 14.62 5.57
N ASP A 84 5.92 14.41 6.43
CA ASP A 84 7.27 14.09 5.97
C ASP A 84 7.30 12.70 5.34
N LYS A 85 6.71 11.71 6.02
CA LYS A 85 6.58 10.36 5.48
C LYS A 85 5.61 10.29 4.31
N GLU A 86 4.50 11.02 4.34
CA GLU A 86 3.58 11.13 3.21
C GLU A 86 4.32 11.53 1.92
N LYS A 87 5.11 12.62 1.98
CA LYS A 87 5.90 13.10 0.84
C LYS A 87 6.94 12.08 0.38
N GLU A 88 7.61 11.43 1.32
CA GLU A 88 8.62 10.42 1.02
C GLU A 88 8.03 9.26 0.22
N TYR A 89 6.94 8.66 0.70
CA TYR A 89 6.34 7.50 0.05
C TYR A 89 5.72 7.82 -1.32
N TYR A 90 5.15 9.01 -1.50
CA TYR A 90 4.72 9.42 -2.85
C TYR A 90 5.88 9.63 -3.82
N ARG A 91 7.05 10.10 -3.35
CA ARG A 91 8.26 10.18 -4.18
C ARG A 91 8.76 8.80 -4.57
N GLN A 92 8.86 7.88 -3.61
CA GLN A 92 9.26 6.50 -3.88
C GLN A 92 8.32 5.82 -4.88
N ALA A 93 7.00 6.07 -4.80
CA ALA A 93 6.05 5.58 -5.78
C ALA A 93 6.36 6.06 -7.21
N LEU A 94 6.78 7.33 -7.35
CA LEU A 94 7.15 7.94 -8.64
C LEU A 94 8.54 7.54 -9.13
N GLU A 95 9.45 7.11 -8.25
CA GLU A 95 10.73 6.52 -8.65
C GLU A 95 10.52 5.18 -9.35
N PHE A 96 9.62 4.33 -8.84
CA PHE A 96 9.29 3.05 -9.47
C PHE A 96 8.38 3.20 -10.69
N ASN A 97 7.42 4.13 -10.65
CA ASN A 97 6.54 4.43 -11.77
C ASN A 97 6.32 5.95 -11.91
N PRO A 98 7.10 6.62 -12.76
CA PRO A 98 6.96 8.07 -13.01
C PRO A 98 5.58 8.49 -13.51
N ASN A 99 4.81 7.56 -14.07
CA ASN A 99 3.46 7.77 -14.61
C ASN A 99 2.34 7.46 -13.60
N ASN A 100 2.66 7.19 -12.34
CA ASN A 100 1.65 6.98 -11.31
C ASN A 100 0.89 8.29 -11.03
N LYS A 101 -0.28 8.44 -11.66
CA LYS A 101 -1.10 9.65 -11.59
C LYS A 101 -1.63 9.93 -10.19
N GLU A 102 -1.93 8.89 -9.41
CA GLU A 102 -2.42 9.04 -8.04
C GLU A 102 -1.33 9.61 -7.14
N ALA A 103 -0.15 8.99 -7.14
CA ALA A 103 0.98 9.46 -6.34
C ALA A 103 1.40 10.88 -6.73
N ARG A 104 1.42 11.18 -8.05
CA ARG A 104 1.68 12.54 -8.54
C ARG A 104 0.65 13.54 -8.01
N GLY A 105 -0.63 13.25 -8.23
CA GLY A 105 -1.71 14.14 -7.81
C GLY A 105 -1.80 14.33 -6.29
N ASN A 106 -1.37 13.36 -5.50
CA ASN A 106 -1.28 13.51 -4.05
C ASN A 106 -0.05 14.31 -3.62
N LEU A 107 1.12 14.08 -4.22
CA LEU A 107 2.32 14.86 -3.95
C LEU A 107 2.15 16.34 -4.32
N ASP A 108 1.47 16.63 -5.43
CA ASP A 108 1.21 18.00 -5.89
C ASP A 108 0.32 18.79 -4.92
N LYS A 109 -0.53 18.11 -4.11
CA LYS A 109 -1.33 18.76 -3.05
C LYS A 109 -0.51 19.16 -1.82
N LEU A 110 0.74 18.71 -1.72
CA LEU A 110 1.62 18.94 -0.56
C LEU A 110 2.67 20.03 -0.80
N GLN A 111 2.63 20.67 -1.98
CA GLN A 111 3.46 21.81 -2.38
C GLN A 111 2.73 23.12 -2.08
#